data_AF-A0A256W408-F1
#
_entry.id   AF-A0A256W408-F1
#
_cell.length_a   1.000
_cell.length_b   1.000
_cell.length_c   1.000
_cell.angle_alpha   90.00
_cell.angle_beta   90.00
_cell.angle_gamma   90.00
#
_symmetry.space_group_name_H-M   'P 1'
#
loop_
_entity.id
_entity.type
_entity.pdbx_description
1 polymer ?
#
loop_
_entity_poly.entity_id
_entity_poly.type
_entity_poly.pdbx_seq_one_letter_code
_entity_poly.pdbx_strand_id
1 'polypeptide(L)'
;MMNRIYNLKSYVFILLGVLFLLSVSCNKYIVEEVETVDASTVTPNTIETDLAVINITVPQADFDYMMGNYTEDIEIVGHLTMFHFKKQIIKDQLIEISIKGSFTAEYPLKSLKIKFDKNQDNSTGSILNVEDKLANHHLDVIRNFSLRNSGNDFYESYIKDISYSQLAIDMKLDLELSYYRIVQVFVNDKFYGLLNMRTEKNRTALSKLMDVSKGDLNIIKINHIGGGVEELEYKHGDEAKMNELVTAVFSRNTTKLKELLDLQNVADYIAYQDFIGNSDWPFNNVEIYSVLDGKFRFFLYDLDFAGTRNKYFVLDDNPNGFVYNMFKALMEDDATKAMFEESQRKIVNYAHSLHHMPNGIWN
;
A
#
# COMPACT_ATOMS: atom_id res chain seq x y z
N MET A 1 46.11 23.71 33.06
CA MET A 1 45.78 24.63 31.94
C MET A 1 46.06 24.01 30.56
N MET A 2 47.10 23.20 30.37
CA MET A 2 47.43 22.57 29.06
C MET A 2 46.39 21.54 28.54
N ASN A 3 45.70 20.78 29.40
CA ASN A 3 44.68 19.79 28.93
C ASN A 3 43.39 20.42 28.37
N ARG A 4 43.04 21.66 28.73
CA ARG A 4 41.87 22.37 28.17
C ARG A 4 42.12 22.88 26.75
N ILE A 5 43.37 23.19 26.41
CA ILE A 5 43.75 23.75 25.10
C ILE A 5 43.80 22.64 24.03
N TYR A 6 44.23 21.42 24.40
CA TYR A 6 44.21 20.26 23.49
C TYR A 6 42.79 19.83 23.12
N ASN A 7 41.86 19.79 24.09
CA ASN A 7 40.47 19.45 23.81
C ASN A 7 39.79 20.49 22.91
N LEU A 8 40.04 21.79 23.11
CA LEU A 8 39.45 22.84 22.28
C LEU A 8 39.90 22.73 20.81
N LYS A 9 41.17 22.37 20.56
CA LYS A 9 41.67 22.13 19.19
C LYS A 9 41.02 20.90 18.54
N SER A 10 40.82 19.80 19.28
CA SER A 10 40.12 18.62 18.75
C SER A 10 38.65 18.90 18.43
N TYR A 11 37.94 19.66 19.26
CA TYR A 11 36.55 20.05 18.96
C TYR A 11 36.46 20.98 17.76
N VAL A 12 37.41 21.90 17.57
CA VAL A 12 37.46 22.78 16.39
C VAL A 12 37.74 21.99 15.11
N PHE A 13 38.62 20.98 15.15
CA PHE A 13 38.86 20.09 14.00
C PHE A 13 37.66 19.19 13.67
N ILE A 14 36.94 18.68 14.68
CA ILE A 14 35.71 17.92 14.47
C ILE A 14 34.60 18.83 13.92
N LEU A 15 34.45 20.04 14.45
CA LEU A 15 33.46 21.02 13.97
C LEU A 15 33.75 21.45 12.53
N LEU A 16 35.03 21.70 12.19
CA LEU A 16 35.47 22.01 10.82
C LEU A 16 35.29 20.81 9.89
N GLY A 17 35.52 19.59 10.36
CA GLY A 17 35.27 18.36 9.59
C GLY A 17 33.78 18.13 9.31
N VAL A 18 32.90 18.39 10.28
CA VAL A 18 31.43 18.33 10.13
C VAL A 18 30.92 19.46 9.21
N LEU A 19 31.45 20.69 9.35
CA LEU A 19 31.14 21.80 8.44
C LEU A 19 31.63 21.55 7.01
N PHE A 20 32.79 20.90 6.85
CA PHE A 20 33.30 20.49 5.54
C PHE A 20 32.42 19.42 4.92
N LEU A 21 32.05 18.37 5.66
CA LEU A 21 31.13 17.31 5.20
C LEU A 21 29.74 17.87 4.82
N LEU A 22 29.22 18.85 5.57
CA LEU A 22 27.98 19.57 5.22
C LEU A 22 28.11 20.41 3.94
N SER A 23 29.32 20.86 3.59
CA SER A 23 29.57 21.62 2.36
C SER A 23 29.80 20.74 1.12
N VAL A 24 30.12 19.45 1.30
CA VAL A 24 30.31 18.50 0.17
C VAL A 24 29.04 17.68 -0.12
N SER A 25 28.00 17.71 0.73
CA SER A 25 26.72 17.05 0.43
C SER A 25 25.72 17.95 -0.29
N CYS A 26 26.19 18.91 -1.09
CA CYS A 26 25.34 19.51 -2.11
C CYS A 26 25.15 18.48 -3.23
N ASN A 27 24.12 17.63 -3.11
CA ASN A 27 23.53 17.03 -4.29
C ASN A 27 23.05 18.19 -5.18
N LYS A 28 23.86 18.57 -6.16
CA LYS A 28 23.39 19.38 -7.28
C LYS A 28 22.42 18.49 -8.03
N TYR A 29 21.14 18.59 -7.71
CA TYR A 29 20.11 18.14 -8.62
C TYR A 29 20.24 19.01 -9.87
N ILE A 30 20.81 18.43 -10.92
CA ILE A 30 20.70 18.98 -12.26
C ILE A 30 19.26 18.69 -12.65
N VAL A 31 18.37 19.64 -12.33
CA VAL A 31 17.05 19.65 -12.94
C VAL A 31 17.30 20.13 -14.36
N GLU A 32 17.44 19.21 -15.29
CA GLU A 32 17.27 19.56 -16.70
C GLU A 32 15.87 20.18 -16.81
N GLU A 33 15.77 21.38 -17.37
CA GLU A 33 14.48 21.95 -17.76
C GLU A 33 13.90 21.03 -18.82
N VAL A 34 13.15 20.01 -18.38
CA VAL A 34 12.33 19.21 -19.26
C VAL A 34 11.25 20.13 -19.78
N GLU A 35 11.14 20.28 -21.11
CA GLU A 35 10.00 20.96 -21.73
C GLU A 35 8.72 20.35 -21.16
N THR A 36 7.96 21.16 -20.42
CA THR A 36 6.71 20.69 -19.84
C THR A 36 5.71 20.46 -20.96
N VAL A 37 5.28 19.21 -21.14
CA VAL A 37 4.25 18.86 -22.12
C VAL A 37 2.93 19.51 -21.70
N ASP A 38 2.35 20.31 -22.59
CA ASP A 38 1.00 20.85 -22.38
C ASP A 38 -0.02 19.71 -22.46
N ALA A 39 -0.56 19.34 -21.30
CA ALA A 39 -1.54 18.26 -21.16
C ALA A 39 -2.81 18.44 -22.02
N SER A 40 -3.10 19.67 -22.47
CA SER A 40 -4.23 19.95 -23.36
C SER A 40 -3.97 19.59 -24.83
N THR A 41 -2.70 19.38 -25.20
CA THR A 41 -2.27 19.11 -26.58
C THR A 41 -2.06 17.62 -26.87
N VAL A 42 -2.04 16.79 -25.83
CA VAL A 42 -1.84 15.34 -25.93
C VAL A 42 -3.15 14.58 -25.88
N THR A 43 -3.16 13.43 -26.54
CA THR A 43 -4.27 12.47 -26.56
C THR A 43 -3.72 11.10 -26.19
N PRO A 44 -4.58 10.11 -25.89
CA PRO A 44 -4.13 8.75 -25.58
C PRO A 44 -3.22 8.12 -26.65
N ASN A 45 -3.35 8.54 -27.92
CA ASN A 45 -2.59 8.01 -29.05
C ASN A 45 -1.34 8.82 -29.41
N THR A 46 -1.21 10.05 -28.89
CA THR A 46 -0.13 10.98 -29.26
C THR A 46 0.86 11.21 -28.13
N ILE A 47 0.51 10.86 -26.90
CA ILE A 47 1.43 10.97 -25.76
C ILE A 47 2.61 10.01 -25.91
N GLU A 48 3.82 10.55 -25.82
CA GLU A 48 5.07 9.77 -25.79
C GLU A 48 5.42 9.47 -24.33
N THR A 49 5.38 8.18 -23.97
CA THR A 49 5.59 7.73 -22.59
C THR A 49 5.95 6.25 -22.52
N ASP A 50 6.71 5.87 -21.49
CA ASP A 50 6.94 4.49 -21.12
C ASP A 50 5.85 3.95 -20.16
N LEU A 51 5.01 4.84 -19.61
CA LEU A 51 3.90 4.44 -18.75
C LEU A 51 2.76 3.84 -19.56
N ALA A 52 1.94 3.02 -18.91
CA ALA A 52 0.67 2.64 -19.52
C ALA A 52 -0.26 3.85 -19.59
N VAL A 53 -1.04 3.89 -20.66
CA VAL A 53 -2.04 4.92 -20.92
C VAL A 53 -3.42 4.26 -20.84
N ILE A 54 -4.31 4.84 -20.06
CA ILE A 54 -5.71 4.43 -19.95
C ILE A 54 -6.59 5.54 -20.50
N ASN A 55 -7.47 5.21 -21.43
CA ASN A 55 -8.53 6.11 -21.89
C ASN A 55 -9.89 5.56 -21.45
N ILE A 56 -10.66 6.41 -20.76
CA ILE A 56 -12.01 6.12 -20.29
C ILE A 56 -12.99 6.97 -21.08
N THR A 57 -13.93 6.34 -21.76
CA THR A 57 -15.00 7.02 -22.50
C THR A 57 -16.32 6.88 -21.75
N VAL A 58 -16.92 8.01 -21.38
CA VAL A 58 -18.15 8.09 -20.57
C VAL A 58 -19.06 9.24 -21.03
N PRO A 59 -20.38 9.17 -20.78
CA PRO A 59 -21.24 10.34 -20.96
C PRO A 59 -20.75 11.52 -20.11
N GLN A 60 -20.39 12.63 -20.75
CA GLN A 60 -19.77 13.78 -20.06
C GLN A 60 -20.66 14.34 -18.94
N ALA A 61 -21.97 14.43 -19.16
CA ALA A 61 -22.91 14.94 -18.17
C ALA A 61 -22.94 14.08 -16.89
N ASP A 62 -22.89 12.75 -17.03
CA ASP A 62 -22.89 11.82 -15.91
C ASP A 62 -21.55 11.89 -15.16
N PHE A 63 -20.43 12.03 -15.89
CA PHE A 63 -19.11 12.23 -15.30
C PHE A 63 -19.03 13.54 -14.51
N ASP A 64 -19.50 14.65 -15.09
CA ASP A 64 -19.52 15.96 -14.42
C ASP A 64 -20.41 15.93 -13.17
N TYR A 65 -21.56 15.25 -13.24
CA TYR A 65 -22.44 15.05 -12.10
C TYR A 65 -21.77 14.24 -10.99
N MET A 66 -21.14 13.10 -11.33
CA MET A 66 -20.38 12.29 -10.37
C MET A 66 -19.24 13.10 -9.73
N MET A 67 -18.48 13.87 -10.52
CA MET A 67 -17.38 14.70 -10.04
C MET A 67 -17.84 15.84 -9.12
N GLY A 68 -19.01 16.42 -9.39
CA GLY A 68 -19.61 17.46 -8.55
C GLY A 68 -20.23 16.94 -7.26
N ASN A 69 -20.70 15.70 -7.24
CA ASN A 69 -21.35 15.05 -6.10
C ASN A 69 -20.47 13.93 -5.52
N TYR A 70 -19.17 14.20 -5.37
CA TYR A 70 -18.15 13.21 -5.02
C TYR A 70 -18.31 12.57 -3.62
N THR A 71 -19.21 13.08 -2.78
CA THR A 71 -19.56 12.49 -1.47
C THR A 71 -20.63 11.41 -1.58
N GLU A 72 -21.29 11.29 -2.73
CA GLU A 72 -22.33 10.30 -3.00
C GLU A 72 -21.74 9.05 -3.67
N ASP A 73 -22.37 7.89 -3.47
CA ASP A 73 -22.01 6.64 -4.13
C ASP A 73 -22.65 6.58 -5.52
N ILE A 74 -22.05 7.32 -6.46
CA ILE A 74 -22.48 7.40 -7.85
C ILE A 74 -21.60 6.48 -8.70
N GLU A 75 -22.23 5.51 -9.37
CA GLU A 75 -21.60 4.66 -10.38
C GLU A 75 -22.12 5.03 -11.78
N ILE A 76 -21.21 5.24 -12.74
CA ILE A 76 -21.56 5.51 -14.14
C ILE A 76 -20.91 4.47 -15.06
N VAL A 77 -21.53 4.22 -16.20
CA VAL A 77 -21.07 3.21 -17.17
C VAL A 77 -20.25 3.88 -18.28
N GLY A 78 -19.16 3.24 -18.66
CA GLY A 78 -18.28 3.70 -19.73
C GLY A 78 -17.51 2.56 -20.39
N HIS A 79 -16.53 2.93 -21.21
CA HIS A 79 -15.62 1.99 -21.85
C HIS A 79 -14.18 2.34 -21.50
N LEU A 80 -13.33 1.32 -21.39
CA LEU A 80 -11.90 1.46 -21.13
C LEU A 80 -11.07 0.86 -22.25
N THR A 81 -10.11 1.64 -22.72
CA THR A 81 -9.02 1.18 -23.57
C THR A 81 -7.70 1.45 -22.86
N MET A 82 -6.78 0.48 -22.91
CA MET A 82 -5.47 0.58 -22.26
C MET A 82 -4.36 0.27 -23.27
N PHE A 83 -3.28 1.03 -23.19
CA PHE A 83 -2.08 0.90 -24.03
C PHE A 83 -0.82 0.83 -23.16
N HIS A 84 0.22 0.17 -23.66
CA HIS A 84 1.58 0.21 -23.10
C HIS A 84 2.56 0.11 -24.27
N PHE A 85 3.52 1.02 -24.37
CA PHE A 85 4.39 1.16 -25.55
C PHE A 85 3.61 1.21 -26.87
N LYS A 86 2.53 2.00 -26.92
CA LYS A 86 1.58 2.13 -28.05
C LYS A 86 0.88 0.83 -28.47
N LYS A 87 1.15 -0.29 -27.81
CA LYS A 87 0.43 -1.56 -27.99
C LYS A 87 -0.82 -1.55 -27.13
N GLN A 88 -1.96 -1.77 -27.76
CA GLN A 88 -3.22 -1.89 -27.06
C GLN A 88 -3.28 -3.20 -26.26
N ILE A 89 -3.50 -3.10 -24.94
CA ILE A 89 -3.63 -4.22 -23.99
C ILE A 89 -5.11 -4.54 -23.76
N ILE A 90 -5.92 -3.52 -23.51
CA ILE A 90 -7.37 -3.64 -23.31
C ILE A 90 -8.05 -2.87 -24.42
N LYS A 91 -9.02 -3.49 -25.11
CA LYS A 91 -9.78 -2.87 -26.19
C LYS A 91 -11.23 -2.66 -25.76
N ASP A 92 -11.63 -1.39 -25.63
CA ASP A 92 -13.03 -0.97 -25.57
C ASP A 92 -13.90 -1.85 -24.64
N GLN A 93 -13.44 -2.06 -23.41
CA GLN A 93 -14.13 -2.91 -22.44
C GLN A 93 -15.13 -2.12 -21.63
N LEU A 94 -16.35 -2.65 -21.52
CA LEU A 94 -17.39 -2.10 -20.67
C LEU A 94 -16.94 -2.09 -19.20
N ILE A 95 -17.06 -0.92 -18.58
CA ILE A 95 -16.69 -0.68 -17.18
C ILE A 95 -17.78 0.14 -16.47
N GLU A 96 -17.88 -0.06 -15.17
CA GLU A 96 -18.48 0.86 -14.22
C GLU A 96 -17.35 1.66 -13.57
N ILE A 97 -17.56 2.96 -13.40
CA ILE A 97 -16.65 3.86 -12.68
C ILE A 97 -17.36 4.59 -11.55
N SER A 98 -16.64 4.80 -10.46
CA SER A 98 -17.07 5.64 -9.34
C SER A 98 -15.89 6.34 -8.68
N ILE A 99 -16.17 7.35 -7.86
CA ILE A 99 -15.16 8.05 -7.07
C ILE A 99 -14.83 7.23 -5.82
N LYS A 100 -13.55 7.22 -5.43
CA LYS A 100 -13.07 6.53 -4.24
C LYS A 100 -12.41 7.49 -3.26
N GLY A 101 -12.57 7.17 -1.98
CA GLY A 101 -12.02 7.92 -0.87
C GLY A 101 -13.11 8.68 -0.13
N SER A 102 -12.83 9.03 1.13
CA SER A 102 -13.69 9.91 1.92
C SER A 102 -13.08 11.31 1.86
N PHE A 103 -12.18 11.64 2.78
CA PHE A 103 -11.49 12.93 2.80
C PHE A 103 -10.76 13.25 1.47
N THR A 104 -10.07 12.26 0.89
CA THR A 104 -9.29 12.44 -0.34
C THR A 104 -10.14 12.60 -1.61
N ALA A 105 -11.46 12.38 -1.52
CA ALA A 105 -12.37 12.64 -2.62
C ALA A 105 -12.55 14.15 -2.87
N GLU A 106 -12.18 15.01 -1.92
CA GLU A 106 -12.20 16.47 -2.08
C GLU A 106 -11.07 16.99 -2.97
N TYR A 107 -10.02 16.21 -3.19
CA TYR A 107 -8.84 16.66 -3.93
C TYR A 107 -9.16 16.96 -5.40
N PRO A 108 -8.41 17.87 -6.05
CA PRO A 108 -8.64 18.26 -7.44
C PRO A 108 -8.58 17.09 -8.42
N LEU A 109 -7.65 16.16 -8.19
CA LEU A 109 -7.53 14.91 -8.94
C LEU A 109 -8.10 13.77 -8.08
N LYS A 110 -9.30 13.32 -8.42
CA LYS A 110 -10.03 12.30 -7.64
C LYS A 110 -9.52 10.91 -7.98
N SER A 111 -9.54 10.03 -6.99
CA SER A 111 -9.33 8.61 -7.24
C SER A 111 -10.56 8.01 -7.91
N LEU A 112 -10.35 7.17 -8.92
CA LEU A 112 -11.43 6.46 -9.62
C LEU A 112 -11.35 4.97 -9.32
N LYS A 113 -12.47 4.34 -9.00
CA LYS A 113 -12.62 2.89 -8.96
C LYS A 113 -13.11 2.42 -10.31
N ILE A 114 -12.46 1.40 -10.88
CA ILE A 114 -12.81 0.80 -12.16
C ILE A 114 -13.25 -0.62 -11.93
N LYS A 115 -14.43 -0.98 -12.44
CA LYS A 115 -15.00 -2.33 -12.33
C LYS A 115 -15.44 -2.77 -13.72
N PHE A 116 -14.78 -3.78 -14.29
CA PHE A 116 -15.18 -4.33 -15.60
C PHE A 116 -16.57 -4.96 -15.54
N ASP A 117 -17.24 -5.20 -16.66
CA ASP A 117 -18.43 -6.07 -16.63
C ASP A 117 -18.01 -7.53 -16.32
N LYS A 118 -16.94 -7.97 -16.98
CA LYS A 118 -16.38 -9.34 -16.92
C LYS A 118 -14.93 -9.34 -16.46
N ASN A 119 -14.49 -10.49 -15.94
CA ASN A 119 -13.09 -10.76 -15.65
C ASN A 119 -12.22 -10.50 -16.89
N GLN A 120 -11.13 -9.76 -16.70
CA GLN A 120 -10.11 -9.53 -17.71
C GLN A 120 -8.96 -10.51 -17.52
N ASP A 121 -8.46 -11.07 -18.62
CA ASP A 121 -7.28 -11.93 -18.63
C ASP A 121 -6.01 -11.10 -18.44
N ASN A 122 -5.24 -11.46 -17.42
CA ASN A 122 -3.93 -10.91 -17.09
C ASN A 122 -2.89 -12.04 -16.88
N SER A 123 -3.12 -13.23 -17.43
CA SER A 123 -2.18 -14.37 -17.36
C SER A 123 -0.80 -14.05 -17.93
N THR A 124 -0.71 -13.11 -18.88
CA THR A 124 0.54 -12.59 -19.44
C THR A 124 1.15 -11.43 -18.64
N GLY A 125 0.49 -10.98 -17.57
CA GLY A 125 0.90 -9.84 -16.76
C GLY A 125 0.73 -8.48 -17.46
N SER A 126 0.16 -8.40 -18.66
CA SER A 126 0.15 -7.16 -19.46
C SER A 126 -0.61 -5.99 -18.85
N ILE A 127 -1.65 -6.25 -18.03
CA ILE A 127 -2.46 -5.20 -17.38
C ILE A 127 -1.69 -4.61 -16.20
N LEU A 128 -1.21 -5.41 -15.25
CA LEU A 128 -0.53 -4.91 -14.05
C LEU A 128 0.99 -4.72 -14.22
N ASN A 129 1.62 -5.44 -15.14
CA ASN A 129 3.07 -5.45 -15.37
C ASN A 129 3.90 -5.70 -14.10
N VAL A 130 3.50 -6.71 -13.33
CA VAL A 130 4.20 -7.12 -12.09
C VAL A 130 5.21 -8.20 -12.43
N GLU A 131 6.50 -7.88 -12.30
CA GLU A 131 7.59 -8.84 -12.53
C GLU A 131 7.75 -9.81 -11.36
N ASP A 132 7.70 -9.28 -10.14
CA ASP A 132 8.13 -9.97 -8.92
C ASP A 132 6.97 -10.14 -7.93
N LYS A 133 5.95 -10.93 -8.28
CA LYS A 133 4.86 -11.21 -7.32
C LYS A 133 5.32 -12.08 -6.14
N LEU A 134 4.77 -11.81 -4.95
CA LEU A 134 4.94 -12.65 -3.77
C LEU A 134 4.37 -14.06 -4.00
N ALA A 135 4.90 -15.03 -3.25
CA ALA A 135 4.50 -16.42 -3.36
C ALA A 135 3.00 -16.57 -3.08
N ASN A 136 2.36 -17.51 -3.79
CA ASN A 136 0.92 -17.80 -3.67
C ASN A 136 -0.03 -16.64 -4.04
N HIS A 137 0.47 -15.56 -4.66
CA HIS A 137 -0.38 -14.50 -5.20
C HIS A 137 -0.75 -14.78 -6.66
N HIS A 138 -2.04 -14.70 -6.95
CA HIS A 138 -2.64 -14.91 -8.26
C HIS A 138 -3.13 -13.59 -8.84
N LEU A 139 -2.58 -13.21 -9.99
CA LEU A 139 -2.89 -11.94 -10.67
C LEU A 139 -3.42 -12.18 -12.09
N ASP A 140 -3.69 -13.42 -12.46
CA ASP A 140 -4.01 -13.82 -13.83
C ASP A 140 -5.40 -13.32 -14.27
N VAL A 141 -6.21 -12.85 -13.31
CA VAL A 141 -7.55 -12.33 -13.55
C VAL A 141 -7.77 -11.02 -12.81
N ILE A 142 -8.17 -9.98 -13.56
CA ILE A 142 -8.51 -8.67 -13.00
C ILE A 142 -10.01 -8.42 -13.16
N ARG A 143 -10.70 -8.19 -12.04
CA ARG A 143 -12.14 -7.83 -12.03
C ARG A 143 -12.37 -6.36 -11.75
N ASN A 144 -11.50 -5.75 -10.96
CA ASN A 144 -11.53 -4.34 -10.59
C ASN A 144 -10.12 -3.87 -10.17
N PHE A 145 -9.91 -2.57 -10.27
CA PHE A 145 -8.73 -1.86 -9.78
C PHE A 145 -9.13 -0.43 -9.40
N SER A 146 -8.27 0.28 -8.68
CA SER A 146 -8.41 1.74 -8.50
C SER A 146 -7.30 2.48 -9.23
N LEU A 147 -7.63 3.65 -9.72
CA LEU A 147 -6.71 4.69 -10.15
C LEU A 147 -6.61 5.67 -8.97
N ARG A 148 -5.62 5.45 -8.10
CA ARG A 148 -5.49 6.16 -6.83
C ARG A 148 -4.58 7.37 -6.99
N ASN A 149 -4.99 8.48 -6.38
CA ASN A 149 -4.24 9.74 -6.29
C ASN A 149 -3.21 9.76 -5.13
N SER A 150 -2.71 8.60 -4.71
CA SER A 150 -1.87 8.45 -3.51
C SER A 150 -2.51 8.82 -2.16
N GLY A 151 -3.81 9.13 -2.11
CA GLY A 151 -4.51 9.35 -0.85
C GLY A 151 -3.94 10.51 -0.06
N ASN A 152 -3.63 10.33 1.23
CA ASN A 152 -3.11 11.41 2.08
C ASN A 152 -1.72 11.90 1.66
N ASP A 153 -0.99 11.13 0.86
CA ASP A 153 0.31 11.52 0.29
C ASP A 153 0.18 12.35 -1.02
N PHE A 154 -1.04 12.75 -1.41
CA PHE A 154 -1.32 13.48 -2.66
C PHE A 154 -0.50 14.77 -2.82
N TYR A 155 -0.38 15.59 -1.78
CA TYR A 155 0.34 16.87 -1.82
C TYR A 155 1.83 16.75 -1.44
N GLU A 156 2.29 15.53 -1.17
CA GLU A 156 3.61 15.26 -0.64
C GLU A 156 4.46 14.56 -1.72
N SER A 157 4.72 13.25 -1.59
CA SER A 157 5.58 12.54 -2.55
C SER A 157 4.80 11.90 -3.70
N TYR A 158 3.49 11.71 -3.55
CA TYR A 158 2.63 10.95 -4.46
C TYR A 158 2.96 9.44 -4.59
N ILE A 159 4.01 8.94 -3.94
CA ILE A 159 4.52 7.59 -4.16
C ILE A 159 4.66 6.74 -2.88
N LYS A 160 4.44 7.28 -1.67
CA LYS A 160 4.68 6.52 -0.42
C LYS A 160 4.01 5.15 -0.42
N ASP A 161 2.71 5.13 -0.70
CA ASP A 161 1.90 3.92 -0.65
C ASP A 161 2.42 2.82 -1.59
N ILE A 162 2.80 3.20 -2.82
CA ILE A 162 3.36 2.25 -3.79
C ILE A 162 4.80 1.87 -3.45
N SER A 163 5.62 2.80 -2.95
CA SER A 163 7.02 2.55 -2.56
C SER A 163 7.12 1.59 -1.37
N TYR A 164 6.30 1.77 -0.33
CA TYR A 164 6.26 0.85 0.80
C TYR A 164 5.59 -0.48 0.44
N SER A 165 4.69 -0.52 -0.55
CA SER A 165 4.20 -1.81 -1.06
C SER A 165 5.31 -2.56 -1.81
N GLN A 166 6.06 -1.86 -2.67
CA GLN A 166 7.18 -2.45 -3.41
C GLN A 166 8.29 -2.93 -2.50
N LEU A 167 8.63 -2.16 -1.46
CA LEU A 167 9.67 -2.56 -0.51
C LEU A 167 9.33 -3.87 0.22
N ALA A 168 8.06 -4.11 0.56
CA ALA A 168 7.60 -5.38 1.12
C ALA A 168 7.74 -6.54 0.12
N ILE A 169 7.43 -6.27 -1.15
CA ILE A 169 7.58 -7.21 -2.26
C ILE A 169 9.05 -7.59 -2.45
N ASP A 170 9.94 -6.60 -2.50
CA ASP A 170 11.37 -6.83 -2.74
C ASP A 170 12.03 -7.61 -1.58
N MET A 171 11.59 -7.33 -0.35
CA MET A 171 11.97 -8.11 0.85
C MET A 171 11.40 -9.53 0.85
N LYS A 172 10.50 -9.87 -0.07
CA LYS A 172 9.80 -11.16 -0.15
C LYS A 172 9.14 -11.51 1.19
N LEU A 173 8.44 -10.54 1.81
CA LEU A 173 7.70 -10.77 3.05
C LEU A 173 6.49 -11.68 2.80
N ASP A 174 6.12 -12.49 3.78
CA ASP A 174 4.95 -13.36 3.73
C ASP A 174 3.67 -12.57 4.00
N LEU A 175 3.25 -11.73 3.04
CA LEU A 175 2.15 -10.78 3.19
C LEU A 175 1.25 -10.73 1.98
N GLU A 176 -0.06 -10.67 2.20
CA GLU A 176 -1.00 -10.21 1.18
C GLU A 176 -1.01 -8.69 1.09
N LEU A 177 -0.97 -8.16 -0.13
CA LEU A 177 -0.92 -6.72 -0.39
C LEU A 177 -1.47 -6.36 -1.77
N SER A 178 -1.65 -5.06 -2.01
CA SER A 178 -2.03 -4.54 -3.31
C SER A 178 -0.82 -4.31 -4.22
N TYR A 179 -0.88 -4.83 -5.44
CA TYR A 179 0.08 -4.53 -6.51
C TYR A 179 -0.30 -3.25 -7.23
N TYR A 180 0.68 -2.64 -7.90
CA TYR A 180 0.47 -1.37 -8.58
C TYR A 180 1.23 -1.26 -9.91
N ARG A 181 0.82 -0.27 -10.70
CA ARG A 181 1.65 0.39 -11.72
C ARG A 181 1.23 1.85 -11.85
N ILE A 182 2.14 2.72 -12.24
CA ILE A 182 1.81 4.12 -12.53
C ILE A 182 1.24 4.22 -13.95
N VAL A 183 0.15 4.98 -14.12
CA VAL A 183 -0.54 5.13 -15.40
C VAL A 183 -0.90 6.58 -15.70
N GLN A 184 -0.91 6.93 -16.98
CA GLN A 184 -1.48 8.17 -17.48
C GLN A 184 -2.94 7.94 -17.84
N VAL A 185 -3.84 8.73 -17.26
CA VAL A 185 -5.28 8.55 -17.41
C VAL A 185 -5.85 9.68 -18.23
N PHE A 186 -6.70 9.32 -19.19
CA PHE A 186 -7.52 10.20 -19.99
C PHE A 186 -8.99 9.87 -19.75
N VAL A 187 -9.83 10.88 -19.71
CA VAL A 187 -11.29 10.75 -19.70
C VAL A 187 -11.84 11.55 -20.87
N ASN A 188 -12.59 10.90 -21.76
CA ASN A 188 -13.09 11.48 -23.01
C ASN A 188 -11.96 12.16 -23.81
N ASP A 189 -10.85 11.44 -23.99
CA ASP A 189 -9.62 11.86 -24.69
C ASP A 189 -8.90 13.08 -24.10
N LYS A 190 -9.34 13.59 -22.94
CA LYS A 190 -8.67 14.68 -22.22
C LYS A 190 -7.82 14.13 -21.09
N PHE A 191 -6.61 14.64 -20.94
CA PHE A 191 -5.72 14.22 -19.86
C PHE A 191 -6.39 14.50 -18.50
N TYR A 192 -6.53 13.44 -17.71
CA TYR A 192 -7.13 13.49 -16.37
C TYR A 192 -6.04 13.59 -15.31
N GLY A 193 -4.99 12.78 -15.42
CA GLY A 193 -3.87 12.84 -14.48
C GLY A 193 -2.95 11.62 -14.54
N LEU A 194 -1.83 11.72 -13.83
CA LEU A 194 -0.97 10.60 -13.49
C LEU A 194 -1.52 9.95 -12.22
N LEU A 195 -1.88 8.66 -12.28
CA LEU A 195 -2.50 7.95 -11.15
C LEU A 195 -1.79 6.62 -10.89
N ASN A 196 -1.87 6.16 -9.64
CA ASN A 196 -1.38 4.85 -9.24
C ASN A 196 -2.50 3.82 -9.50
N MET A 197 -2.39 3.02 -10.56
CA MET A 197 -3.30 1.89 -10.79
C MET A 197 -2.98 0.79 -9.77
N ARG A 198 -3.92 0.43 -8.91
CA ARG A 198 -3.73 -0.56 -7.84
C ARG A 198 -4.75 -1.67 -7.89
N THR A 199 -4.33 -2.91 -7.63
CA THR A 199 -5.28 -3.98 -7.32
C THR A 199 -6.09 -3.60 -6.08
N GLU A 200 -7.39 -3.83 -6.13
CA GLU A 200 -8.24 -3.53 -4.99
C GLU A 200 -7.92 -4.44 -3.80
N LYS A 201 -8.31 -4.00 -2.60
CA LYS A 201 -8.23 -4.79 -1.37
C LYS A 201 -9.59 -5.36 -0.93
N ASN A 202 -10.63 -5.18 -1.73
CA ASN A 202 -11.96 -5.69 -1.37
C ASN A 202 -12.03 -7.21 -1.50
N ARG A 203 -13.06 -7.83 -0.88
CA ARG A 203 -13.31 -9.28 -0.92
C ARG A 203 -13.19 -9.91 -2.32
N THR A 204 -13.62 -9.19 -3.37
CA THR A 204 -13.54 -9.71 -4.74
C THR A 204 -12.09 -9.82 -5.20
N ALA A 205 -11.29 -8.80 -4.92
CA ALA A 205 -9.87 -8.80 -5.30
C ALA A 205 -9.06 -9.76 -4.43
N LEU A 206 -9.33 -9.82 -3.12
CA LEU A 206 -8.68 -10.79 -2.23
C LEU A 206 -8.95 -12.24 -2.66
N SER A 207 -10.20 -12.57 -3.04
CA SER A 207 -10.52 -13.92 -3.53
C SER A 207 -9.78 -14.27 -4.82
N LYS A 208 -9.49 -13.27 -5.67
CA LYS A 208 -8.70 -13.48 -6.89
C LYS A 208 -7.21 -13.58 -6.59
N LEU A 209 -6.72 -12.76 -5.67
CA LEU A 209 -5.35 -12.82 -5.18
C LEU A 209 -4.99 -14.19 -4.62
N MET A 210 -5.93 -14.81 -3.88
CA MET A 210 -5.73 -16.11 -3.25
C MET A 210 -6.22 -17.31 -4.09
N ASP A 211 -6.82 -17.06 -5.26
CA ASP A 211 -7.51 -18.06 -6.09
C ASP A 211 -8.53 -18.94 -5.32
N VAL A 212 -9.42 -18.28 -4.58
CA VAL A 212 -10.48 -18.91 -3.78
C VAL A 212 -11.86 -18.34 -4.10
N SER A 213 -12.92 -19.02 -3.64
CA SER A 213 -14.26 -18.45 -3.71
C SER A 213 -14.39 -17.28 -2.75
N LYS A 214 -15.17 -16.25 -3.14
CA LYS A 214 -15.47 -15.12 -2.25
C LYS A 214 -16.20 -15.56 -0.98
N GLY A 215 -17.01 -16.62 -1.07
CA GLY A 215 -17.79 -17.16 0.05
C GLY A 215 -16.95 -17.93 1.06
N ASP A 216 -15.71 -18.29 0.69
CA ASP A 216 -14.80 -19.04 1.55
C ASP A 216 -13.98 -18.11 2.45
N LEU A 217 -14.13 -16.79 2.30
CA LEU A 217 -13.35 -15.80 3.04
C LEU A 217 -14.05 -15.41 4.35
N ASN A 218 -13.32 -15.50 5.45
CA ASN A 218 -13.68 -14.83 6.71
C ASN A 218 -12.87 -13.54 6.79
N ILE A 219 -13.48 -12.38 7.04
CA ILE A 219 -12.79 -11.08 7.05
C ILE A 219 -13.23 -10.26 8.26
N ILE A 220 -12.26 -9.83 9.05
CA ILE A 220 -12.41 -8.85 10.15
C ILE A 220 -11.69 -7.58 9.74
N LYS A 221 -12.32 -6.43 9.94
CA LYS A 221 -11.68 -5.12 9.79
C LYS A 221 -11.63 -4.41 11.14
N ILE A 222 -10.50 -3.81 11.46
CA ILE A 222 -10.36 -2.94 12.64
C ILE A 222 -10.36 -1.49 12.15
N ASN A 223 -11.32 -0.71 12.64
CA ASN A 223 -11.46 0.70 12.34
C ASN A 223 -11.28 1.54 13.60
N HIS A 224 -10.70 2.73 13.47
CA HIS A 224 -10.73 3.72 14.54
C HIS A 224 -12.06 4.48 14.55
N ILE A 225 -12.73 4.54 15.71
CA ILE A 225 -14.01 5.25 15.86
C ILE A 225 -13.91 6.50 16.75
N GLY A 226 -12.70 6.97 17.04
CA GLY A 226 -12.45 8.14 17.89
C GLY A 226 -12.21 7.79 19.36
N GLY A 227 -11.62 8.72 20.11
CA GLY A 227 -11.43 8.59 21.55
C GLY A 227 -10.51 7.45 22.00
N GLY A 228 -9.63 6.98 21.12
CA GLY A 228 -8.76 5.82 21.37
C GLY A 228 -9.48 4.46 21.30
N VAL A 229 -10.72 4.42 20.77
CA VAL A 229 -11.52 3.20 20.66
C VAL A 229 -11.41 2.63 19.23
N GLU A 230 -11.35 1.30 19.17
CA GLU A 230 -11.40 0.54 17.93
C GLU A 230 -12.73 -0.22 17.80
N GLU A 231 -13.22 -0.34 16.58
CA GLU A 231 -14.35 -1.18 16.20
C GLU A 231 -13.85 -2.38 15.41
N LEU A 232 -14.28 -3.58 15.81
CA LEU A 232 -14.08 -4.80 15.04
C LEU A 232 -15.31 -5.07 14.18
N GLU A 233 -15.17 -4.86 12.89
CA GLU A 233 -16.23 -5.06 11.90
C GLU A 233 -16.09 -6.43 11.23
N TYR A 234 -17.11 -7.27 11.33
CA TYR A 234 -17.13 -8.64 10.79
C TYR A 234 -17.64 -8.56 9.35
N LYS A 235 -16.73 -8.22 8.42
CA LYS A 235 -17.07 -7.92 7.02
C LYS A 235 -17.72 -9.08 6.30
N HIS A 236 -17.29 -10.31 6.58
CA HIS A 236 -17.79 -11.51 5.91
C HIS A 236 -17.36 -12.81 6.61
N GLY A 237 -18.13 -13.88 6.46
CA GLY A 237 -17.73 -15.26 6.77
C GLY A 237 -18.36 -15.83 8.04
N ASP A 238 -17.74 -16.86 8.60
CA ASP A 238 -18.13 -17.53 9.83
C ASP A 238 -17.79 -16.69 11.06
N GLU A 239 -18.82 -16.07 11.63
CA GLU A 239 -18.70 -15.26 12.84
C GLU A 239 -18.22 -16.07 14.05
N ALA A 240 -18.54 -17.37 14.17
CA ALA A 240 -18.10 -18.18 15.29
C ALA A 240 -16.56 -18.34 15.28
N LYS A 241 -15.99 -18.67 14.12
CA LYS A 241 -14.53 -18.75 13.93
C LYS A 241 -13.84 -17.40 14.18
N MET A 242 -14.41 -16.31 13.67
CA MET A 242 -13.89 -14.96 13.93
C MET A 242 -13.96 -14.61 15.42
N ASN A 243 -15.05 -14.97 16.11
CA ASN A 243 -15.19 -14.80 17.55
C ASN A 243 -14.19 -15.65 18.35
N GLU A 244 -13.78 -16.83 17.88
CA GLU A 244 -12.70 -17.59 18.52
C GLU A 244 -11.39 -16.82 18.51
N LEU A 245 -11.04 -16.17 17.39
CA LEU A 245 -9.84 -15.33 17.30
C LEU A 245 -9.94 -14.14 18.24
N VAL A 246 -11.05 -13.40 18.19
CA VAL A 246 -11.29 -12.22 19.03
C VAL A 246 -11.20 -12.59 20.51
N THR A 247 -11.84 -13.69 20.91
CA THR A 247 -11.78 -14.20 22.29
C THR A 247 -10.36 -14.59 22.68
N ALA A 248 -9.62 -15.28 21.81
CA ALA A 248 -8.23 -15.67 22.07
C ALA A 248 -7.30 -14.45 22.25
N VAL A 249 -7.51 -13.38 21.46
CA VAL A 249 -6.75 -12.13 21.57
C VAL A 249 -7.01 -11.43 22.90
N PHE A 250 -8.28 -11.17 23.24
CA PHE A 250 -8.61 -10.42 24.46
C PHE A 250 -8.43 -11.22 25.75
N SER A 251 -8.46 -12.56 25.69
CA SER A 251 -8.07 -13.43 26.80
C SER A 251 -6.56 -13.70 26.86
N ARG A 252 -5.78 -13.21 25.90
CA ARG A 252 -4.34 -13.49 25.74
C ARG A 252 -4.01 -14.99 25.77
N ASN A 253 -4.85 -15.81 25.14
CA ASN A 253 -4.65 -17.24 25.07
C ASN A 253 -3.62 -17.60 23.98
N THR A 254 -2.33 -17.58 24.34
CA THR A 254 -1.22 -17.82 23.41
C THR A 254 -1.32 -19.15 22.67
N THR A 255 -1.75 -20.23 23.34
CA THR A 255 -1.93 -21.55 22.69
C THR A 255 -2.96 -21.48 21.57
N LYS A 256 -4.14 -20.90 21.85
CA LYS A 256 -5.19 -20.77 20.85
C LYS A 256 -4.81 -19.82 19.72
N LEU A 257 -4.08 -18.74 20.02
CA LEU A 257 -3.56 -17.83 19.00
C LEU A 257 -2.60 -18.54 18.02
N LYS A 258 -1.72 -19.42 18.50
CA LYS A 258 -0.80 -20.20 17.64
C LYS A 258 -1.53 -21.19 16.73
N GLU A 259 -2.70 -21.67 17.15
CA GLU A 259 -3.58 -22.52 16.32
C GLU A 259 -4.31 -21.69 15.25
N LEU A 260 -4.81 -20.51 15.62
CA LEU A 260 -5.66 -19.69 14.77
C LEU A 260 -4.88 -18.79 13.79
N LEU A 261 -3.66 -18.38 14.12
CA LEU A 261 -2.89 -17.42 13.33
C LEU A 261 -1.80 -18.09 12.50
N ASP A 262 -1.55 -17.51 11.33
CA ASP A 262 -0.33 -17.75 10.58
C ASP A 262 0.78 -16.88 11.16
N LEU A 263 1.65 -17.49 11.97
CA LEU A 263 2.63 -16.76 12.77
C LEU A 263 3.72 -16.10 11.92
N GLN A 264 4.04 -16.64 10.74
CA GLN A 264 5.04 -16.01 9.87
C GLN A 264 4.50 -14.73 9.25
N ASN A 265 3.28 -14.78 8.72
CA ASN A 265 2.59 -13.61 8.20
C ASN A 265 2.37 -12.54 9.28
N VAL A 266 1.94 -12.93 10.50
CA VAL A 266 1.78 -12.00 11.62
C VAL A 266 3.12 -11.35 12.00
N ALA A 267 4.20 -12.13 12.06
CA ALA A 267 5.53 -11.64 12.39
C ALA A 267 6.02 -10.63 11.33
N ASP A 268 5.93 -10.98 10.04
CA ASP A 268 6.29 -10.08 8.94
C ASP A 268 5.43 -8.82 8.93
N TYR A 269 4.12 -8.93 9.18
CA TYR A 269 3.19 -7.80 9.16
C TYR A 269 3.49 -6.78 10.26
N ILE A 270 3.60 -7.24 11.52
CA ILE A 270 3.88 -6.35 12.65
C ILE A 270 5.28 -5.76 12.52
N ALA A 271 6.29 -6.57 12.17
CA ALA A 271 7.66 -6.10 12.03
C ALA A 271 7.77 -5.05 10.91
N TYR A 272 7.06 -5.26 9.80
CA TYR A 272 7.07 -4.32 8.67
C TYR A 272 6.33 -3.02 8.98
N GLN A 273 5.11 -3.09 9.54
CA GLN A 273 4.33 -1.90 9.91
C GLN A 273 5.04 -1.03 10.97
N ASP A 274 5.74 -1.66 11.92
CA ASP A 274 6.58 -0.96 12.90
C ASP A 274 7.81 -0.34 12.22
N PHE A 275 8.51 -1.10 11.37
CA PHE A 275 9.70 -0.64 10.64
C PHE A 275 9.41 0.58 9.76
N ILE A 276 8.33 0.55 8.98
CA ILE A 276 7.95 1.69 8.11
C ILE A 276 7.29 2.83 8.89
N GLY A 277 7.01 2.66 10.18
CA GLY A 277 6.45 3.73 11.02
C GLY A 277 5.11 4.28 10.53
N ASN A 278 4.13 3.40 10.27
CA ASN A 278 2.79 3.80 9.82
C ASN A 278 1.92 4.27 10.99
N SER A 279 1.62 5.57 11.08
CA SER A 279 0.83 6.17 12.17
C SER A 279 -0.67 5.86 12.12
N ASP A 280 -1.19 5.43 10.98
CA ASP A 280 -2.62 5.09 10.82
C ASP A 280 -2.90 3.59 11.09
N TRP A 281 -1.94 2.93 11.73
CA TRP A 281 -1.98 1.59 12.31
C TRP A 281 -1.55 1.77 13.79
N PRO A 282 -1.68 0.82 14.75
CA PRO A 282 -2.34 -0.49 14.73
C PRO A 282 -3.83 -0.48 15.03
N PHE A 283 -4.39 0.67 15.41
CA PHE A 283 -5.77 0.80 15.90
C PHE A 283 -6.75 1.21 14.79
N ASN A 284 -6.23 1.41 13.57
CA ASN A 284 -6.98 1.66 12.36
C ASN A 284 -6.35 0.87 11.21
N ASN A 285 -7.09 0.75 10.11
CA ASN A 285 -6.61 0.19 8.85
C ASN A 285 -5.96 -1.21 8.96
N VAL A 286 -6.52 -2.07 9.80
CA VAL A 286 -6.16 -3.49 9.87
C VAL A 286 -7.26 -4.31 9.20
N GLU A 287 -6.87 -5.22 8.30
CA GLU A 287 -7.76 -6.20 7.70
C GLU A 287 -7.13 -7.58 7.90
N ILE A 288 -7.91 -8.48 8.51
CA ILE A 288 -7.51 -9.83 8.87
C ILE A 288 -8.45 -10.77 8.13
N TYR A 289 -7.92 -11.82 7.52
CA TYR A 289 -8.74 -12.77 6.80
C TYR A 289 -8.29 -14.22 7.01
N SER A 290 -9.19 -15.17 6.79
CA SER A 290 -8.85 -16.59 6.62
C SER A 290 -9.63 -17.18 5.46
N VAL A 291 -9.15 -18.29 4.90
CA VAL A 291 -9.87 -19.09 3.91
C VAL A 291 -10.41 -20.34 4.60
N LEU A 292 -11.73 -20.53 4.59
CA LEU A 292 -12.41 -21.64 5.28
C LEU A 292 -11.90 -21.77 6.73
N ASP A 293 -11.54 -22.98 7.14
CA ASP A 293 -10.99 -23.31 8.45
C ASP A 293 -9.49 -23.02 8.58
N GLY A 294 -8.87 -22.42 7.56
CA GLY A 294 -7.46 -22.02 7.58
C GLY A 294 -7.12 -20.99 8.66
N LYS A 295 -5.82 -20.70 8.74
CA LYS A 295 -5.27 -19.71 9.67
C LYS A 295 -5.59 -18.28 9.22
N PHE A 296 -5.76 -17.40 10.20
CA PHE A 296 -5.92 -15.98 9.98
C PHE A 296 -4.59 -15.33 9.61
N ARG A 297 -4.63 -14.47 8.59
CA ARG A 297 -3.53 -13.71 8.00
C ARG A 297 -3.91 -12.23 7.91
N PHE A 298 -2.93 -11.36 7.92
CA PHE A 298 -3.06 -9.91 7.85
C PHE A 298 -2.76 -9.41 6.43
N PHE A 299 -3.61 -8.52 5.94
CA PHE A 299 -3.44 -7.85 4.65
C PHE A 299 -2.79 -6.47 4.85
N LEU A 300 -1.72 -6.18 4.12
CA LEU A 300 -1.00 -4.90 4.14
C LEU A 300 -1.61 -3.92 3.13
N TYR A 301 -2.10 -2.78 3.61
CA TYR A 301 -2.67 -1.71 2.79
C TYR A 301 -2.64 -0.35 3.51
N ASP A 302 -3.01 0.73 2.79
CA ASP A 302 -3.02 2.13 3.28
C ASP A 302 -1.70 2.54 3.92
N LEU A 303 -0.66 2.66 3.08
CA LEU A 303 0.69 3.01 3.54
C LEU A 303 1.05 4.47 3.24
N ASP A 304 0.07 5.33 2.98
CA ASP A 304 0.29 6.75 2.70
C ASP A 304 0.70 7.55 3.94
N PHE A 305 0.39 7.05 5.15
CA PHE A 305 0.89 7.56 6.44
C PHE A 305 2.19 6.88 6.93
N ALA A 306 2.79 5.98 6.18
CA ALA A 306 4.09 5.42 6.53
C ALA A 306 5.19 6.49 6.55
N GLY A 307 6.15 6.33 7.48
CA GLY A 307 7.23 7.27 7.75
C GLY A 307 6.83 8.46 8.63
N THR A 308 5.63 8.44 9.24
CA THR A 308 5.14 9.54 10.10
C THR A 308 5.15 9.21 11.59
N ARG A 309 5.25 7.92 11.97
CA ARG A 309 5.27 7.52 13.39
C ARG A 309 6.64 7.81 14.01
N ASN A 310 6.64 8.36 15.22
CA ASN A 310 7.83 8.71 15.98
C ASN A 310 8.09 7.84 17.23
N LYS A 311 7.30 6.79 17.44
CA LYS A 311 7.41 5.81 18.54
C LYS A 311 7.42 4.40 17.95
N TYR A 312 7.99 3.44 18.68
CA TYR A 312 7.77 2.02 18.39
C TYR A 312 6.32 1.63 18.71
N PHE A 313 5.75 0.70 17.96
CA PHE A 313 4.41 0.14 18.14
C PHE A 313 4.10 -0.23 19.60
N VAL A 314 5.06 -0.83 20.29
CA VAL A 314 4.89 -1.27 21.70
C VAL A 314 4.82 -0.12 22.71
N LEU A 315 5.13 1.11 22.29
CA LEU A 315 5.09 2.33 23.08
C LEU A 315 3.92 3.25 22.65
N ASP A 316 3.05 2.77 21.77
CA ASP A 316 1.93 3.54 21.22
C ASP A 316 0.76 3.62 22.23
N ASP A 317 -0.14 4.59 22.02
CA ASP A 317 -1.12 5.05 23.01
C ASP A 317 -2.40 4.19 23.05
N ASN A 318 -2.46 3.05 22.31
CA ASN A 318 -3.54 2.05 22.41
C ASN A 318 -3.08 0.70 23.01
N PRO A 319 -2.73 0.66 24.32
CA PRO A 319 -2.26 -0.57 24.99
C PRO A 319 -3.37 -1.60 25.25
N ASN A 320 -4.60 -1.34 24.81
CA ASN A 320 -5.73 -2.25 24.97
C ASN A 320 -6.32 -2.71 23.63
N GLY A 321 -5.75 -2.28 22.50
CA GLY A 321 -6.21 -2.67 21.18
C GLY A 321 -5.95 -4.14 20.87
N PHE A 322 -6.65 -4.63 19.85
CA PHE A 322 -6.60 -6.01 19.39
C PHE A 322 -5.18 -6.43 19.01
N VAL A 323 -4.53 -5.66 18.13
CA VAL A 323 -3.17 -5.96 17.65
C VAL A 323 -2.17 -5.94 18.80
N TYR A 324 -2.33 -5.01 19.74
CA TYR A 324 -1.47 -4.93 20.92
C TYR A 324 -1.65 -6.16 21.84
N ASN A 325 -2.88 -6.54 22.18
CA ASN A 325 -3.13 -7.71 23.03
C ASN A 325 -2.66 -9.01 22.36
N MET A 326 -2.88 -9.16 21.06
CA MET A 326 -2.38 -10.27 20.26
C MET A 326 -0.86 -10.34 20.33
N PHE A 327 -0.17 -9.23 20.02
CA PHE A 327 1.28 -9.16 20.08
C PHE A 327 1.81 -9.49 21.47
N LYS A 328 1.23 -8.92 22.53
CA LYS A 328 1.62 -9.18 23.92
C LYS A 328 1.53 -10.66 24.26
N ALA A 329 0.43 -11.33 23.92
CA ALA A 329 0.25 -12.76 24.17
C ALA A 329 1.27 -13.61 23.40
N LEU A 330 1.51 -13.28 22.12
CA LEU A 330 2.48 -14.00 21.29
C LEU A 330 3.93 -13.83 21.79
N MET A 331 4.28 -12.66 22.34
CA MET A 331 5.63 -12.40 22.89
C MET A 331 5.92 -13.11 24.22
N GLU A 332 4.94 -13.78 24.83
CA GLU A 332 5.14 -14.63 26.01
C GLU A 332 5.71 -16.02 25.65
N ASP A 333 5.67 -16.40 24.36
CA ASP A 333 6.19 -17.67 23.84
C ASP A 333 7.53 -17.44 23.12
N ASP A 334 8.59 -18.09 23.59
CA ASP A 334 9.96 -17.90 23.07
C ASP A 334 10.07 -18.20 21.57
N ALA A 335 9.35 -19.22 21.08
CA ALA A 335 9.38 -19.59 19.67
C ALA A 335 8.75 -18.49 18.81
N THR A 336 7.60 -17.96 19.20
CA THR A 336 6.92 -16.89 18.47
C THR A 336 7.72 -15.58 18.53
N LYS A 337 8.35 -15.29 19.68
CA LYS A 337 9.28 -14.17 19.82
C LYS A 337 10.48 -14.29 18.86
N ALA A 338 11.08 -15.47 18.77
CA ALA A 338 12.19 -15.71 17.86
C ALA A 338 11.80 -15.50 16.38
N MET A 339 10.59 -15.89 15.98
CA MET A 339 10.05 -15.61 14.64
C MET A 339 9.95 -14.10 14.37
N PHE A 340 9.44 -13.33 15.33
CA PHE A 340 9.35 -11.87 15.19
C PHE A 340 10.73 -11.21 15.07
N GLU A 341 11.70 -11.63 15.88
CA GLU A 341 13.08 -11.15 15.79
C GLU A 341 13.73 -11.51 14.44
N GLU A 342 13.40 -12.67 13.86
CA GLU A 342 13.87 -13.06 12.53
C GLU A 342 13.28 -12.17 11.43
N SER A 343 11.97 -11.90 11.45
CA SER A 343 11.31 -10.97 10.53
C SER A 343 11.90 -9.56 10.61
N GLN A 344 12.11 -9.04 11.83
CA GLN A 344 12.78 -7.74 12.02
C GLN A 344 14.20 -7.73 11.45
N ARG A 345 14.97 -8.78 11.72
CA ARG A 345 16.35 -8.92 11.21
C ARG A 345 16.39 -8.96 9.69
N LYS A 346 15.47 -9.70 9.06
CA LYS A 346 15.31 -9.77 7.60
C LYS A 346 15.08 -8.39 7.00
N ILE A 347 14.12 -7.64 7.57
CA ILE A 347 13.77 -6.28 7.12
C ILE A 347 14.97 -5.33 7.27
N VAL A 348 15.60 -5.30 8.45
CA VAL A 348 16.74 -4.42 8.74
C VAL A 348 17.94 -4.75 7.86
N ASN A 349 18.26 -6.05 7.67
CA ASN A 349 19.36 -6.46 6.79
C ASN A 349 19.13 -6.07 5.33
N TYR A 350 17.89 -6.19 4.84
CA TYR A 350 17.54 -5.73 3.50
C TYR A 350 17.68 -4.21 3.38
N ALA A 351 17.16 -3.45 4.35
CA ALA A 351 17.31 -2.00 4.35
C ALA A 351 18.79 -1.55 4.36
N HIS A 352 19.65 -2.24 5.12
CA HIS A 352 21.09 -2.00 5.10
C HIS A 352 21.74 -2.36 3.75
N SER A 353 21.28 -3.41 3.06
CA SER A 353 21.84 -3.81 1.77
C SER A 353 21.59 -2.75 0.69
N LEU A 354 20.44 -2.06 0.73
CA LEU A 354 20.15 -0.92 -0.15
C LEU A 354 21.18 0.21 -0.01
N HIS A 355 21.69 0.45 1.21
CA HIS A 355 22.71 1.48 1.45
C HIS A 355 24.09 1.12 0.87
N HIS A 356 24.34 -0.17 0.61
CA HIS A 356 25.59 -0.68 0.07
C HIS A 356 25.52 -1.02 -1.42
N MET A 357 24.39 -0.74 -2.09
CA MET A 357 24.32 -0.85 -3.54
C MET A 357 25.25 0.20 -4.17
N PRO A 358 26.10 -0.18 -5.14
CA PRO A 358 26.90 0.79 -5.89
C PRO A 358 25.97 1.86 -6.47
N ASN A 359 26.32 3.14 -6.30
CA ASN A 359 25.62 4.27 -6.93
C ASN A 359 25.56 4.04 -8.46
N GLY A 360 24.50 3.42 -8.99
CA GLY A 360 24.48 3.08 -10.41
C GLY A 360 23.31 2.24 -10.92
N ILE A 361 22.18 2.13 -10.22
CA ILE A 361 20.98 1.42 -10.74
C ILE A 361 19.74 2.34 -10.78
N TRP A 362 19.96 3.64 -10.97
CA TRP A 362 18.96 4.54 -11.51
C TRP A 362 19.52 5.06 -12.83
N ASN A 363 19.46 4.22 -13.87
CA ASN A 363 19.76 4.58 -15.26
C ASN A 363 18.50 4.36 -16.08
#